data_AF-A0A4S4KSM0-F1
#
_entry.id   AF-A0A4S4KSM0-F1
#
_cell.length_a   1.000
_cell.length_b   1.000
_cell.length_c   1.000
_cell.angle_alpha   90.00
_cell.angle_beta   90.00
_cell.angle_gamma   90.00
#
_symmetry.space_group_name_H-M   'P 1'
#
loop_
_entity.id
_entity.type
_entity.pdbx_description
1 polymer ?
#
loop_
_entity_poly.entity_id
_entity_poly.type
_entity_poly.pdbx_seq_one_letter_code
_entity_poly.pdbx_strand_id
1 'polypeptide(L)'
;MSFELNPGMRQRIRDMLPLRPEAQFLCEQARRNAFWQFNPDASETFLPNLIHSVYTTQLSALLPHRLGLFFMILAIGSVVDLQRGPDRGTAEKYHRLARAALCEVPVMDDTSFDAVNALFFMEWYLLMFCEHKKAVEYAWGIMGLAAKLAHTIALHRDGVRSKVIPEELDKRRTLFWDLMGTDARLALMLRRPPSIHMRHVDAKQPTFYDNNNTTRYHQWQYAFLAQCTIPVLEAVISPQLPNYSDILGLDTRIRNFDVPPSLQMIDNDGVAPSHPLAMQQATTACTREIGEITCINVYDDIRMTHLPA
;
A
#
# COMPACT_ATOMS: atom_id res chain seq x y z
N MET A 1 30.09 -9.21 -9.48
CA MET A 1 29.62 -10.26 -10.41
C MET A 1 28.43 -9.69 -11.14
N SER A 2 28.48 -9.51 -12.46
CA SER A 2 27.26 -9.18 -13.20
C SER A 2 26.40 -10.45 -13.16
N PHE A 3 25.26 -10.41 -12.48
CA PHE A 3 24.28 -11.47 -12.61
C PHE A 3 23.93 -11.56 -14.10
N GLU A 4 24.33 -12.65 -14.76
CA GLU A 4 23.86 -12.94 -16.09
C GLU A 4 22.34 -13.11 -15.97
N LEU A 5 21.62 -12.07 -16.39
CA LEU A 5 20.18 -12.09 -16.58
C LEU A 5 19.82 -13.37 -17.32
N ASN A 6 18.75 -14.08 -16.92
CA ASN A 6 18.33 -15.30 -17.59
C ASN A 6 17.36 -14.94 -18.73
N PRO A 7 17.84 -14.71 -19.98
CA PRO A 7 16.98 -14.26 -21.06
C PRO A 7 15.89 -15.28 -21.40
N GLY A 8 16.15 -16.58 -21.22
CA GLY A 8 15.16 -17.62 -21.47
C GLY A 8 13.97 -17.55 -20.51
N MET A 9 14.23 -17.30 -19.22
CA MET A 9 13.17 -17.07 -18.23
C MET A 9 12.39 -15.80 -18.53
N ARG A 10 13.09 -14.69 -18.82
CA ARG A 10 12.44 -13.42 -19.15
C ARG A 10 11.55 -13.52 -20.38
N GLN A 11 12.03 -14.21 -21.42
CA GLN A 11 11.25 -14.43 -22.65
C GLN A 11 9.96 -15.20 -22.34
N ARG A 12 10.06 -16.31 -21.60
CA ARG A 12 8.88 -17.11 -21.20
C ARG A 12 7.87 -16.30 -20.39
N ILE A 13 8.36 -15.46 -19.46
CA ILE A 13 7.49 -14.58 -18.68
C ILE A 13 6.81 -13.55 -19.59
N ARG A 14 7.56 -12.93 -20.50
CA ARG A 14 7.03 -11.95 -21.45
C ARG A 14 6.01 -12.57 -22.42
N ASP A 15 6.24 -13.79 -22.88
CA ASP A 15 5.32 -14.51 -23.78
C ASP A 15 3.97 -14.84 -23.12
N MET A 16 3.92 -14.80 -21.78
CA MET A 16 2.68 -14.98 -21.02
C MET A 16 1.90 -13.67 -20.78
N LEU A 17 2.40 -12.54 -21.29
CA LEU A 17 1.63 -11.30 -21.31
C LEU A 17 0.37 -11.48 -22.16
N PRO A 18 -0.76 -10.88 -21.76
CA PRO A 18 -1.94 -10.84 -22.62
C PRO A 18 -1.68 -10.00 -23.86
N LEU A 19 -2.60 -10.03 -24.82
CA LEU A 19 -2.57 -9.07 -25.92
C LEU A 19 -2.67 -7.63 -25.37
N ARG A 20 -2.01 -6.69 -26.05
CA ARG A 20 -1.92 -5.30 -25.60
C ARG A 20 -3.28 -4.64 -25.29
N PRO A 21 -4.36 -4.85 -26.08
CA PRO A 21 -5.68 -4.31 -25.74
C PRO A 21 -6.25 -4.84 -24.42
N GLU A 22 -6.01 -6.13 -24.13
CA GLU A 22 -6.46 -6.74 -22.89
C GLU A 22 -5.65 -6.22 -21.68
N ALA A 23 -4.34 -6.06 -21.83
CA ALA A 23 -3.51 -5.42 -20.81
C ALA A 23 -3.97 -3.98 -20.52
N GLN A 24 -4.27 -3.19 -21.57
CA GLN A 24 -4.80 -1.84 -21.43
C GLN A 24 -6.13 -1.83 -20.68
N PHE A 25 -7.03 -2.76 -21.03
CA PHE A 25 -8.31 -2.92 -20.36
C PHE A 25 -8.15 -3.25 -18.87
N LEU A 26 -7.30 -4.22 -18.50
CA LEU A 26 -7.09 -4.58 -17.10
C LEU A 26 -6.43 -3.44 -16.30
N CYS A 27 -5.48 -2.71 -16.91
CA CYS A 27 -4.90 -1.51 -16.28
C CYS A 27 -5.96 -0.42 -16.07
N GLU A 28 -6.93 -0.29 -16.98
CA GLU A 28 -8.07 0.61 -16.80
C GLU A 28 -8.96 0.21 -15.63
N GLN A 29 -9.27 -1.09 -15.49
CA GLN A 29 -10.03 -1.58 -14.35
C GLN A 29 -9.29 -1.32 -13.03
N ALA A 30 -7.98 -1.57 -12.97
CA ALA A 30 -7.17 -1.27 -11.79
C ALA A 30 -7.22 0.23 -11.43
N ARG A 31 -7.04 1.12 -12.41
CA ARG A 31 -7.09 2.57 -12.19
C ARG A 31 -8.44 3.02 -11.66
N ARG A 32 -9.53 2.56 -12.30
CA ARG A 32 -10.89 2.97 -11.95
C ARG A 32 -11.30 2.44 -10.59
N ASN A 33 -11.04 1.16 -10.32
CA ASN A 33 -11.70 0.44 -9.24
C ASN A 33 -10.80 0.23 -8.01
N ALA A 34 -9.48 0.38 -8.13
CA ALA A 34 -8.52 0.07 -7.06
C ALA A 34 -7.59 1.26 -6.68
N PHE A 35 -7.13 2.06 -7.64
CA PHE A 35 -6.11 3.09 -7.38
C PHE A 35 -6.59 4.32 -6.58
N TRP A 36 -7.88 4.37 -6.24
CA TRP A 36 -8.39 5.33 -5.27
C TRP A 36 -7.86 5.09 -3.85
N GLN A 37 -7.44 3.86 -3.54
CA GLN A 37 -6.90 3.49 -2.22
C GLN A 37 -5.38 3.64 -2.17
N PHE A 38 -4.68 3.09 -3.16
CA PHE A 38 -3.24 3.18 -3.33
C PHE A 38 -2.90 3.36 -4.80
N ASN A 39 -2.14 4.40 -5.14
CA ASN A 39 -1.83 4.74 -6.52
C ASN A 39 -0.32 4.58 -6.77
N PRO A 40 0.11 3.74 -7.74
CA PRO A 40 1.53 3.59 -8.05
C PRO A 40 2.18 4.89 -8.51
N ASP A 41 1.41 5.77 -9.18
CA ASP A 41 1.85 7.07 -9.70
C ASP A 41 0.62 7.90 -10.11
N ALA A 42 0.49 9.12 -9.57
CA ALA A 42 -0.61 10.02 -9.88
C ALA A 42 -0.61 10.53 -11.34
N SER A 43 0.48 10.33 -12.09
CA SER A 43 0.57 10.75 -13.48
C SER A 43 -0.35 9.93 -14.39
N GLU A 44 -1.22 10.61 -15.13
CA GLU A 44 -2.04 10.02 -16.22
C GLU A 44 -1.19 9.26 -17.26
N THR A 45 0.08 9.64 -17.41
CA THR A 45 0.99 9.02 -18.37
C THR A 45 1.63 7.73 -17.87
N PHE A 46 1.56 7.42 -16.56
CA PHE A 46 2.27 6.29 -15.97
C PHE A 46 1.87 4.95 -16.59
N LEU A 47 0.57 4.62 -16.57
CA LEU A 47 0.08 3.34 -17.12
C LEU A 47 0.35 3.21 -18.63
N PRO A 48 0.05 4.21 -19.48
CA PRO A 48 0.43 4.19 -20.89
C PRO A 48 1.93 3.96 -21.12
N ASN A 49 2.79 4.64 -20.35
CA ASN A 49 4.24 4.50 -20.44
C ASN A 49 4.74 3.14 -19.94
N LEU A 50 4.13 2.60 -18.88
CA LEU A 50 4.44 1.27 -18.38
C LEU A 50 4.07 0.19 -19.40
N ILE A 51 2.86 0.25 -19.97
CA ILE A 51 2.42 -0.66 -21.03
C ILE A 51 3.34 -0.53 -22.25
N HIS A 52 3.61 0.69 -22.71
CA HIS A 52 4.52 0.89 -23.85
C HIS A 52 5.88 0.25 -23.55
N SER A 53 6.50 0.58 -22.42
CA SER A 53 7.79 0.06 -22.00
C SER A 53 7.82 -1.47 -21.97
N VAL A 54 6.83 -2.14 -21.36
CA VAL A 54 6.82 -3.60 -21.26
C VAL A 54 6.67 -4.29 -22.63
N TYR A 55 5.83 -3.75 -23.52
CA TYR A 55 5.56 -4.38 -24.81
C TYR A 55 6.60 -4.05 -25.89
N THR A 56 7.22 -2.87 -25.88
CA THR A 56 8.12 -2.42 -26.97
C THR A 56 9.61 -2.56 -26.66
N THR A 57 10.01 -2.54 -25.39
CA THR A 57 11.43 -2.63 -25.01
C THR A 57 12.02 -3.96 -25.46
N GLN A 58 13.24 -3.98 -25.96
CA GLN A 58 13.94 -5.23 -26.31
C GLN A 58 14.17 -6.09 -25.05
N LEU A 59 14.16 -7.42 -25.18
CA LEU A 59 14.24 -8.33 -24.03
C LEU A 59 15.46 -8.06 -23.13
N SER A 60 16.61 -7.77 -23.72
CA SER A 60 17.87 -7.46 -23.02
C SER A 60 17.78 -6.22 -22.13
N ALA A 61 16.97 -5.23 -22.53
CA ALA A 61 16.79 -3.96 -21.83
C ALA A 61 15.55 -3.92 -20.93
N LEU A 62 14.68 -4.93 -20.99
CA LEU A 62 13.46 -5.01 -20.18
C LEU A 62 13.82 -5.32 -18.73
N LEU A 63 13.53 -4.40 -17.82
CA LEU A 63 13.81 -4.56 -16.40
C LEU A 63 12.84 -5.57 -15.75
N PRO A 64 13.33 -6.62 -15.07
CA PRO A 64 12.48 -7.64 -14.45
C PRO A 64 11.54 -7.08 -13.37
N HIS A 65 12.01 -6.16 -12.54
CA HIS A 65 11.20 -5.52 -11.50
C HIS A 65 10.04 -4.70 -12.08
N ARG A 66 10.26 -4.05 -13.23
CA ARG A 66 9.22 -3.32 -13.97
C ARG A 66 8.16 -4.26 -14.54
N LEU A 67 8.60 -5.40 -15.06
CA LEU A 67 7.70 -6.46 -15.53
C LEU A 67 6.89 -7.05 -14.37
N GLY A 68 7.52 -7.24 -13.20
CA GLY A 68 6.86 -7.68 -11.97
C GLY A 68 5.76 -6.72 -11.49
N LEU A 69 6.07 -5.42 -11.45
CA LEU A 69 5.08 -4.38 -11.13
C LEU A 69 3.90 -4.43 -12.11
N PHE A 70 4.18 -4.55 -13.42
CA PHE A 70 3.14 -4.61 -14.43
C PHE A 70 2.21 -5.82 -14.23
N PHE A 71 2.76 -7.01 -13.96
CA PHE A 71 1.93 -8.18 -13.66
C PHE A 71 1.11 -8.02 -12.38
N MET A 72 1.62 -7.34 -11.34
CA MET A 72 0.79 -7.07 -10.16
C MET A 72 -0.39 -6.15 -10.49
N ILE A 73 -0.19 -5.12 -11.32
CA ILE A 73 -1.28 -4.24 -11.77
C ILE A 73 -2.31 -5.04 -12.58
N LEU A 74 -1.87 -5.93 -13.46
CA LEU A 74 -2.78 -6.83 -14.19
C LEU A 74 -3.55 -7.76 -13.25
N ALA A 75 -2.88 -8.33 -12.23
CA ALA A 75 -3.52 -9.20 -11.25
C ALA A 75 -4.64 -8.48 -10.48
N ILE A 76 -4.36 -7.25 -10.03
CA ILE A 76 -5.35 -6.40 -9.37
C ILE A 76 -6.48 -6.05 -10.33
N GLY A 77 -6.16 -5.61 -11.55
CA GLY A 77 -7.14 -5.30 -12.59
C GLY A 77 -8.11 -6.45 -12.89
N SER A 78 -7.63 -7.69 -12.86
CA SER A 78 -8.47 -8.88 -13.05
C SER A 78 -9.45 -9.14 -11.91
N VAL A 79 -9.09 -8.88 -10.65
CA VAL A 79 -10.00 -9.05 -9.51
C VAL A 79 -10.93 -7.87 -9.28
N VAL A 80 -10.58 -6.68 -9.79
CA VAL A 80 -11.44 -5.49 -9.69
C VAL A 80 -12.17 -5.16 -11.00
N ASP A 81 -12.25 -6.10 -11.94
CA ASP A 81 -13.03 -5.93 -13.16
C ASP A 81 -14.53 -6.01 -12.84
N LEU A 82 -15.17 -4.85 -12.74
CA LEU A 82 -16.61 -4.75 -12.49
C LEU A 82 -17.45 -4.93 -13.76
N GLN A 83 -16.83 -4.91 -14.95
CA GLN A 83 -17.54 -5.07 -16.23
C GLN A 83 -17.73 -6.54 -16.59
N ARG A 84 -16.69 -7.36 -16.43
CA ARG A 84 -16.73 -8.79 -16.71
C ARG A 84 -16.91 -9.65 -15.45
N GLY A 85 -16.74 -9.04 -14.27
CA GLY A 85 -16.70 -9.72 -12.99
C GLY A 85 -15.28 -10.15 -12.60
N PRO A 86 -15.05 -10.42 -11.30
CA PRO A 86 -13.72 -10.72 -10.78
C PRO A 86 -13.18 -12.07 -11.30
N ASP A 87 -12.05 -12.03 -12.00
CA ASP A 87 -11.33 -13.23 -12.46
C ASP A 87 -10.13 -13.52 -11.54
N ARG A 88 -10.39 -14.35 -10.52
CA ARG A 88 -9.39 -14.76 -9.53
C ARG A 88 -8.32 -15.70 -10.12
N GLY A 89 -8.67 -16.52 -11.12
CA GLY A 89 -7.74 -17.47 -11.73
C GLY A 89 -6.67 -16.76 -12.55
N THR A 90 -7.08 -15.80 -13.37
CA THR A 90 -6.16 -14.93 -14.11
C THR A 90 -5.33 -14.06 -13.16
N ALA A 91 -5.94 -13.54 -12.10
CA ALA A 91 -5.20 -12.78 -11.10
C ALA A 91 -4.11 -13.58 -10.40
N GLU A 92 -4.41 -14.82 -9.99
CA GLU A 92 -3.42 -15.70 -9.36
C GLU A 92 -2.28 -16.02 -10.34
N LYS A 93 -2.60 -16.27 -11.62
CA LYS A 93 -1.60 -16.45 -12.67
C LYS A 93 -0.66 -15.24 -12.75
N TYR A 94 -1.20 -14.02 -12.83
CA TYR A 94 -0.39 -12.82 -12.90
C TYR A 94 0.41 -12.55 -11.62
N HIS A 95 -0.16 -12.82 -10.43
CA HIS A 95 0.58 -12.75 -9.17
C HIS A 95 1.79 -13.70 -9.16
N ARG A 96 1.64 -14.94 -9.65
CA ARG A 96 2.75 -15.90 -9.79
C ARG A 96 3.81 -15.42 -10.79
N LEU A 97 3.39 -14.81 -11.90
CA LEU A 97 4.30 -14.23 -12.90
C LEU A 97 5.06 -13.02 -12.37
N ALA A 98 4.39 -12.16 -11.57
CA ALA A 98 5.05 -11.06 -10.89
C ALA A 98 6.15 -11.55 -9.94
N ARG A 99 5.87 -12.60 -9.15
CA ARG A 99 6.87 -13.25 -8.30
C ARG A 99 8.04 -13.81 -9.10
N ALA A 100 7.76 -14.48 -10.21
CA ALA A 100 8.81 -15.01 -11.07
C ALA A 100 9.70 -13.88 -11.63
N ALA A 101 9.11 -12.78 -12.12
CA ALA A 101 9.84 -11.63 -12.64
C ALA A 101 10.70 -10.94 -11.56
N LEU A 102 10.17 -10.79 -10.34
CA LEU A 102 10.92 -10.22 -9.20
C LEU A 102 12.09 -11.09 -8.74
N CYS A 103 12.03 -12.40 -8.95
CA CYS A 103 13.11 -13.32 -8.59
C CYS A 103 14.14 -13.52 -9.70
N GLU A 104 13.97 -12.93 -10.89
CA GLU A 104 14.93 -13.07 -11.99
C GLU A 104 16.27 -12.40 -11.65
N VAL A 105 16.21 -11.27 -10.95
CA VAL A 105 17.36 -10.60 -10.33
C VAL A 105 17.07 -10.52 -8.84
N PRO A 106 17.98 -10.93 -7.95
CA PRO A 106 17.72 -10.81 -6.53
C PRO A 106 17.46 -9.35 -6.16
N VAL A 107 16.30 -9.07 -5.57
CA VAL A 107 15.88 -7.71 -5.17
C VAL A 107 16.84 -7.04 -4.18
N MET A 108 17.66 -7.82 -3.48
CA MET A 108 18.71 -7.35 -2.59
C MET A 108 19.95 -6.84 -3.34
N ASP A 109 20.23 -7.38 -4.52
CA ASP A 109 21.41 -7.04 -5.32
C ASP A 109 21.16 -5.83 -6.23
N ASP A 110 19.92 -5.68 -6.73
CA ASP A 110 19.49 -4.53 -7.55
C ASP A 110 18.19 -3.92 -7.02
N THR A 111 18.27 -3.27 -5.86
CA THR A 111 17.08 -2.64 -5.28
C THR A 111 16.67 -1.40 -6.08
N SER A 112 15.51 -1.48 -6.74
CA SER A 112 14.93 -0.39 -7.52
C SER A 112 13.59 0.08 -6.94
N PHE A 113 13.16 1.27 -7.35
CA PHE A 113 11.82 1.78 -7.01
C PHE A 113 10.71 0.84 -7.50
N ASP A 114 10.83 0.33 -8.72
CA ASP A 114 9.89 -0.64 -9.30
C ASP A 114 9.84 -1.94 -8.47
N ALA A 115 10.95 -2.38 -7.86
CA ALA A 115 10.97 -3.56 -6.99
C ALA A 115 10.15 -3.35 -5.71
N VAL A 116 10.38 -2.22 -5.02
CA VAL A 116 9.63 -1.87 -3.80
C VAL A 116 8.15 -1.69 -4.12
N ASN A 117 7.84 -1.02 -5.23
CA ASN A 117 6.46 -0.78 -5.66
C ASN A 117 5.75 -2.11 -6.00
N ALA A 118 6.41 -3.02 -6.73
CA ALA A 118 5.86 -4.34 -7.03
C ALA A 118 5.60 -5.17 -5.76
N LEU A 119 6.53 -5.14 -4.79
CA LEU A 119 6.35 -5.84 -3.52
C LEU A 119 5.21 -5.25 -2.69
N PHE A 120 5.05 -3.93 -2.68
CA PHE A 120 3.93 -3.26 -2.04
C PHE A 120 2.58 -3.69 -2.65
N PHE A 121 2.43 -3.62 -3.97
CA PHE A 121 1.20 -4.10 -4.64
C PHE A 121 0.99 -5.60 -4.49
N MET A 122 2.06 -6.39 -4.36
CA MET A 122 1.97 -7.82 -4.06
C MET A 122 1.41 -8.10 -2.68
N GLU A 123 1.89 -7.39 -1.68
CA GLU A 123 1.41 -7.48 -0.31
C GLU A 123 -0.04 -7.00 -0.19
N TRP A 124 -0.37 -5.86 -0.80
CA TRP A 124 -1.75 -5.39 -0.86
C TRP A 124 -2.69 -6.39 -1.55
N TYR A 125 -2.25 -7.02 -2.65
CA TYR A 125 -3.03 -8.06 -3.31
C TYR A 125 -3.31 -9.26 -2.39
N LEU A 126 -2.30 -9.68 -1.62
CA LEU A 126 -2.45 -10.78 -0.66
C LEU A 126 -3.43 -10.42 0.46
N LEU A 127 -3.42 -9.19 0.96
CA LEU A 127 -4.31 -8.75 2.02
C LEU A 127 -5.77 -8.60 1.55
N MET A 128 -5.99 -8.06 0.35
CA MET A 128 -7.33 -7.66 -0.09
C MET A 128 -8.05 -8.70 -0.94
N PHE A 129 -7.31 -9.51 -1.70
CA PHE A 129 -7.90 -10.32 -2.77
C PHE A 129 -7.58 -11.81 -2.68
N CYS A 130 -6.55 -12.19 -1.92
CA CYS A 130 -6.15 -13.59 -1.78
C CYS A 130 -6.92 -14.29 -0.66
N GLU A 131 -7.59 -15.39 -1.00
CA GLU A 131 -8.36 -16.20 -0.04
C GLU A 131 -7.52 -17.28 0.66
N HIS A 132 -6.22 -17.34 0.36
CA HIS A 132 -5.34 -18.34 0.96
C HIS A 132 -5.18 -18.08 2.47
N LYS A 133 -5.36 -19.10 3.31
CA LYS A 133 -5.34 -18.96 4.79
C LYS A 133 -4.07 -18.32 5.36
N LYS A 134 -2.93 -18.49 4.67
CA LYS A 134 -1.63 -17.89 5.05
C LYS A 134 -1.32 -16.57 4.36
N ALA A 135 -2.26 -15.98 3.61
CA ALA A 135 -2.02 -14.77 2.83
C ALA A 135 -1.54 -13.61 3.72
N VAL A 136 -2.15 -13.43 4.89
CA VAL A 136 -1.76 -12.39 5.86
C VAL A 136 -0.32 -12.60 6.38
N GLU A 137 0.09 -13.84 6.66
CA GLU A 137 1.47 -14.14 7.09
C GLU A 137 2.49 -13.95 5.95
N TYR A 138 2.10 -14.27 4.72
CA TYR A 138 2.94 -14.00 3.54
C TYR A 138 3.07 -12.50 3.28
N ALA A 139 1.97 -11.76 3.39
CA ALA A 139 1.94 -10.31 3.33
C ALA A 139 2.87 -9.70 4.39
N TRP A 140 2.82 -10.19 5.64
CA TRP A 140 3.71 -9.76 6.71
C TRP A 140 5.20 -9.95 6.37
N GLY A 141 5.56 -11.12 5.85
CA GLY A 141 6.94 -11.39 5.43
C GLY A 141 7.40 -10.49 4.27
N ILE A 142 6.52 -10.27 3.28
CA ILE A 142 6.80 -9.38 2.14
C ILE A 142 6.91 -7.92 2.60
N MET A 143 6.05 -7.47 3.52
CA MET A 143 6.10 -6.12 4.10
C MET A 143 7.45 -5.86 4.77
N GLY A 144 7.94 -6.80 5.59
CA GLY A 144 9.26 -6.68 6.22
C GLY A 144 10.39 -6.54 5.19
N LEU A 145 10.35 -7.32 4.11
CA LEU A 145 11.31 -7.20 3.00
C LEU A 145 11.19 -5.85 2.29
N ALA A 146 9.97 -5.44 1.91
CA ALA A 146 9.70 -4.18 1.23
C ALA A 146 10.18 -2.98 2.06
N ALA A 147 9.95 -2.98 3.37
CA ALA A 147 10.43 -1.96 4.29
C ALA A 147 11.96 -1.86 4.31
N LYS A 148 12.69 -3.00 4.35
CA LYS A 148 14.16 -2.99 4.29
C LYS A 148 14.68 -2.45 2.96
N LEU A 149 14.08 -2.85 1.84
CA LEU A 149 14.45 -2.37 0.52
C LEU A 149 14.14 -0.87 0.34
N ALA A 150 13.02 -0.40 0.88
CA ALA A 150 12.67 1.03 0.91
C ALA A 150 13.71 1.84 1.71
N HIS A 151 14.23 1.30 2.81
CA HIS A 151 15.34 1.92 3.54
C HIS A 151 16.63 1.95 2.71
N THR A 152 16.99 0.86 2.01
CA THR A 152 18.19 0.77 1.16
C THR A 152 18.26 1.87 0.11
N ILE A 153 17.14 2.20 -0.54
CA ILE A 153 17.07 3.28 -1.55
C ILE A 153 16.67 4.65 -0.97
N ALA A 154 16.72 4.76 0.36
CA ALA A 154 16.48 5.98 1.14
C ALA A 154 15.09 6.63 0.94
N LEU A 155 14.02 5.83 0.76
CA LEU A 155 12.65 6.38 0.65
C LEU A 155 12.19 7.07 1.95
N HIS A 156 12.70 6.62 3.10
CA HIS A 156 12.45 7.21 4.41
C HIS A 156 13.10 8.58 4.63
N ARG A 157 13.92 9.06 3.67
CA ARG A 157 14.68 10.30 3.79
C ARG A 157 14.22 11.41 2.85
N ASP A 158 13.88 12.58 3.39
CA ASP A 158 13.67 13.82 2.66
C ASP A 158 15.03 14.48 2.39
N GLY A 159 15.39 14.67 1.12
CA GLY A 159 16.55 15.50 0.75
C GLY A 159 17.92 14.82 0.56
N VAL A 160 18.01 13.48 0.59
CA VAL A 160 19.29 12.77 0.31
C VAL A 160 19.77 12.95 -1.14
N ARG A 161 18.93 13.49 -2.04
CA ARG A 161 19.32 13.85 -3.41
C ARG A 161 18.74 15.21 -3.81
N SER A 162 19.48 16.29 -3.59
CA SER A 162 19.09 17.67 -3.94
C SER A 162 18.89 17.94 -5.45
N LYS A 163 18.89 16.89 -6.30
CA LYS A 163 18.81 16.97 -7.77
C LYS A 163 17.61 16.20 -8.35
N VAL A 164 16.71 15.70 -7.52
CA VAL A 164 15.51 15.00 -8.00
C VAL A 164 14.41 16.02 -8.27
N ILE A 165 13.73 15.90 -9.42
CA ILE A 165 12.60 16.75 -9.77
C ILE A 165 11.44 16.57 -8.78
N PRO A 166 10.64 17.62 -8.48
CA PRO A 166 9.58 17.55 -7.49
C PRO A 166 8.61 16.37 -7.68
N GLU A 167 8.21 16.10 -8.91
CA GLU A 167 7.28 15.01 -9.25
C GLU A 167 7.80 13.62 -8.84
N GLU A 168 9.09 13.36 -9.02
CA GLU A 168 9.73 12.10 -8.63
C GLU A 168 9.89 12.02 -7.10
N LEU A 169 10.09 13.15 -6.42
CA LEU A 169 10.10 13.19 -4.96
C LEU A 169 8.72 12.86 -4.39
N ASP A 170 7.65 13.40 -4.94
CA ASP A 170 6.30 13.12 -4.46
C ASP A 170 5.89 11.67 -4.69
N LYS A 171 6.26 11.06 -5.84
CA LYS A 171 6.06 9.61 -6.06
C LYS A 171 6.74 8.75 -5.00
N ARG A 172 7.98 9.12 -4.64
CA ARG A 172 8.75 8.42 -3.59
C ARG A 172 8.12 8.57 -2.21
N ARG A 173 7.65 9.77 -1.88
CA ARG A 173 6.93 10.05 -0.64
C ARG A 173 5.63 9.25 -0.59
N THR A 174 4.81 9.29 -1.64
CA THR A 174 3.55 8.54 -1.72
C THR A 174 3.77 7.05 -1.46
N LEU A 175 4.70 6.42 -2.19
CA LEU A 175 5.00 4.99 -1.99
C LEU A 175 5.45 4.71 -0.55
N PHE A 176 6.31 5.55 0.02
CA PHE A 176 6.80 5.34 1.38
C PHE A 176 5.71 5.51 2.44
N TRP A 177 4.86 6.54 2.31
CA TRP A 177 3.75 6.79 3.24
C TRP A 177 2.66 5.72 3.12
N ASP A 178 2.38 5.23 1.93
CA ASP A 178 1.48 4.09 1.71
C ASP A 178 2.05 2.82 2.35
N LEU A 179 3.34 2.53 2.12
CA LEU A 179 4.03 1.38 2.72
C LEU A 179 4.00 1.44 4.26
N MET A 180 4.34 2.59 4.85
CA MET A 180 4.30 2.80 6.30
C MET A 180 2.88 2.68 6.86
N GLY A 181 1.88 3.19 6.14
CA GLY A 181 0.48 3.06 6.53
C GLY A 181 0.01 1.61 6.55
N THR A 182 0.38 0.83 5.54
CA THR A 182 0.02 -0.58 5.48
C THR A 182 0.79 -1.41 6.50
N ASP A 183 2.08 -1.16 6.70
CA ASP A 183 2.89 -1.79 7.76
C ASP A 183 2.27 -1.56 9.15
N ALA A 184 1.87 -0.32 9.47
CA ALA A 184 1.25 0.00 10.74
C ALA A 184 -0.11 -0.71 10.94
N ARG A 185 -0.96 -0.75 9.90
CA ARG A 185 -2.26 -1.45 9.95
C ARG A 185 -2.09 -2.95 10.10
N LEU A 186 -1.13 -3.54 9.38
CA LEU A 186 -0.84 -4.97 9.46
C LEU A 186 -0.24 -5.35 10.82
N ALA A 187 0.65 -4.51 11.35
CA ALA A 187 1.22 -4.64 12.70
C ALA A 187 0.13 -4.59 13.78
N LEU A 188 -0.83 -3.65 13.68
CA LEU A 188 -2.00 -3.56 14.57
C LEU A 188 -2.86 -4.83 14.51
N MET A 189 -3.18 -5.29 13.30
CA MET A 189 -3.99 -6.50 13.07
C MET A 189 -3.36 -7.74 13.70
N LEU A 190 -2.04 -7.88 13.56
CA LEU A 190 -1.30 -9.05 14.06
C LEU A 190 -0.81 -8.87 15.50
N ARG A 191 -0.97 -7.69 16.10
CA ARG A 191 -0.38 -7.30 17.40
C ARG A 191 1.15 -7.54 17.41
N ARG A 192 1.83 -7.22 16.31
CA ARG A 192 3.28 -7.39 16.12
C ARG A 192 3.98 -6.03 15.99
N PRO A 193 5.29 -5.92 16.28
CA PRO A 193 6.02 -4.68 16.03
C PRO A 193 6.10 -4.34 14.53
N PRO A 194 5.89 -3.08 14.13
CA PRO A 194 6.00 -2.65 12.73
C PRO A 194 7.45 -2.74 12.22
N SER A 195 7.59 -2.86 10.90
CA SER A 195 8.87 -2.86 10.20
C SER A 195 9.49 -1.45 10.09
N ILE A 196 8.64 -0.43 10.06
CA ILE A 196 9.00 0.98 9.93
C ILE A 196 8.65 1.70 11.23
N HIS A 197 9.65 2.40 11.80
CA HIS A 197 9.42 3.23 12.98
C HIS A 197 9.51 4.71 12.61
N MET A 198 8.46 5.46 12.92
CA MET A 198 8.34 6.90 12.61
C MET A 198 9.53 7.75 13.09
N ARG A 199 10.17 7.41 14.22
CA ARG A 199 11.35 8.11 14.75
C ARG A 199 12.56 8.09 13.80
N HIS A 200 12.61 7.15 12.86
CA HIS A 200 13.69 7.02 11.87
C HIS A 200 13.34 7.64 10.52
N VAL A 201 12.15 8.24 10.39
CA VAL A 201 11.61 8.80 9.15
C VAL A 201 11.72 10.32 9.20
N ASP A 202 12.31 10.92 8.17
CA ASP A 202 12.23 12.38 7.94
C ASP A 202 11.52 12.72 6.61
N ALA A 203 11.09 11.71 5.84
CA ALA A 203 10.24 11.84 4.66
C ALA A 203 8.96 12.62 4.96
N LYS A 204 8.78 13.76 4.30
CA LYS A 204 7.56 14.56 4.38
C LYS A 204 6.38 13.87 3.69
N GLN A 205 5.17 14.24 4.08
CA GLN A 205 3.97 13.84 3.35
C GLN A 205 4.04 14.33 1.89
N PRO A 206 3.52 13.55 0.93
CA PRO A 206 3.47 13.99 -0.47
C PRO A 206 2.62 15.24 -0.61
N THR A 207 3.04 16.13 -1.51
CA THR A 207 2.25 17.30 -1.88
C THR A 207 1.24 16.91 -2.95
N PHE A 208 -0.01 17.31 -2.77
CA PHE A 208 -1.04 17.10 -3.78
C PHE A 208 -1.44 18.44 -4.36
N TYR A 209 -1.43 18.53 -5.69
CA TYR A 209 -1.74 19.76 -6.42
C TYR A 209 -3.24 19.86 -6.76
N ASP A 210 -3.93 18.72 -6.87
CA ASP A 210 -5.35 18.67 -7.21
C ASP A 210 -6.23 18.64 -5.96
N ASN A 211 -7.21 19.54 -5.87
CA ASN A 211 -8.15 19.58 -4.74
C ASN A 211 -9.40 18.71 -4.98
N ASN A 212 -9.19 17.43 -5.30
CA ASN A 212 -10.27 16.44 -5.47
C ASN A 212 -10.47 15.57 -4.21
N ASN A 213 -11.55 14.78 -4.17
CA ASN A 213 -11.87 13.95 -3.01
C ASN A 213 -10.80 12.87 -2.73
N THR A 214 -10.19 12.30 -3.76
CA THR A 214 -9.11 11.31 -3.61
C THR A 214 -7.87 11.91 -2.97
N THR A 215 -7.46 13.10 -3.39
CA THR A 215 -6.39 13.85 -2.73
C THR A 215 -6.71 14.09 -1.25
N ARG A 216 -7.91 14.59 -0.94
CA ARG A 216 -8.32 14.84 0.45
C ARG A 216 -8.32 13.57 1.28
N TYR A 217 -8.74 12.45 0.69
CA TYR A 217 -8.68 11.13 1.31
C TYR A 217 -7.25 10.74 1.68
N HIS A 218 -6.28 10.82 0.76
CA HIS A 218 -4.89 10.49 1.07
C HIS A 218 -4.28 11.44 2.10
N GLN A 219 -4.52 12.76 1.99
CA GLN A 219 -4.06 13.74 2.98
C GLN A 219 -4.58 13.41 4.38
N TRP A 220 -5.87 13.09 4.50
CA TRP A 220 -6.48 12.69 5.76
C TRP A 220 -5.87 11.38 6.28
N GLN A 221 -5.72 10.37 5.42
CA GLN A 221 -5.15 9.07 5.80
C GLN A 221 -3.72 9.21 6.34
N TYR A 222 -2.87 10.02 5.70
CA TYR A 222 -1.50 10.24 6.16
C TYR A 222 -1.44 11.07 7.45
N ALA A 223 -2.31 12.06 7.60
CA ALA A 223 -2.40 12.84 8.83
C ALA A 223 -2.89 11.98 10.00
N PHE A 224 -3.94 11.17 9.78
CA PHE A 224 -4.47 10.24 10.77
C PHE A 224 -3.47 9.15 11.13
N LEU A 225 -2.75 8.61 10.14
CA LEU A 225 -1.68 7.63 10.36
C LEU A 225 -0.63 8.17 11.35
N ALA A 226 -0.09 9.36 11.08
CA ALA A 226 0.97 9.96 11.89
C ALA A 226 0.51 10.38 13.28
N GLN A 227 -0.70 10.93 13.40
CA GLN A 227 -1.18 11.54 14.64
C GLN A 227 -1.97 10.59 15.54
N CYS A 228 -2.54 9.52 14.98
CA CYS A 228 -3.44 8.60 15.66
C CYS A 228 -2.97 7.14 15.53
N THR A 229 -2.92 6.58 14.32
CA THR A 229 -2.68 5.13 14.14
C THR A 229 -1.32 4.68 14.68
N ILE A 230 -0.24 5.40 14.40
CA ILE A 230 1.10 5.05 14.90
C ILE A 230 1.17 5.15 16.43
N PRO A 231 0.74 6.26 17.09
CA PRO A 231 0.69 6.32 18.55
C PRO A 231 -0.15 5.21 19.20
N VAL A 232 -1.29 4.85 18.61
CA VAL A 232 -2.11 3.72 19.09
C VAL A 232 -1.35 2.40 18.94
N LEU A 233 -0.70 2.17 17.80
CA LEU A 233 0.12 0.98 17.59
C LEU A 233 1.23 0.88 18.63
N GLU A 234 1.94 1.97 18.91
CA GLU A 234 3.00 2.02 19.93
C GLU A 234 2.46 1.65 21.32
N ALA A 235 1.29 2.18 21.69
CA ALA A 235 0.64 1.84 22.96
C ALA A 235 0.25 0.35 23.05
N VAL A 236 -0.21 -0.23 21.94
CA VAL A 236 -0.66 -1.63 21.85
C VAL A 236 0.50 -2.63 21.93
N ILE A 237 1.62 -2.33 21.26
CA ILE A 237 2.77 -3.25 21.20
C ILE A 237 3.78 -3.02 22.32
N SER A 238 3.57 -1.97 23.13
CA SER A 238 4.48 -1.62 24.21
C SER A 238 4.58 -2.78 25.20
N PRO A 239 5.80 -3.21 25.58
CA PRO A 239 5.98 -4.24 26.60
C PRO A 239 5.57 -3.75 28.00
N GLN A 240 5.58 -2.42 28.21
CA GLN A 240 5.10 -1.79 29.44
C GLN A 240 3.70 -1.26 29.20
N LEU A 241 2.79 -1.52 30.14
CA LEU A 241 1.44 -0.98 30.08
C LEU A 241 1.50 0.56 30.05
N PRO A 242 0.89 1.19 29.03
CA PRO A 242 0.81 2.64 28.96
C PRO A 242 -0.06 3.19 30.11
N ASN A 243 0.18 4.44 30.50
CA ASN A 243 -0.65 5.05 31.53
C ASN A 243 -2.07 5.24 31.01
N TYR A 244 -3.04 5.09 31.90
CA TYR A 244 -4.45 5.31 31.61
C TYR A 244 -4.73 6.69 30.98
N SER A 245 -4.07 7.74 31.48
CA SER A 245 -4.19 9.10 30.94
C SER A 245 -3.73 9.22 29.50
N ASP A 246 -2.71 8.44 29.11
CA ASP A 246 -2.14 8.48 27.77
C ASP A 246 -3.13 7.87 26.77
N ILE A 247 -3.76 6.75 27.15
CA ILE A 247 -4.81 6.09 26.35
C ILE A 247 -6.04 6.99 26.20
N LEU A 248 -6.48 7.65 27.28
CA LEU A 248 -7.57 8.65 27.18
C LEU A 248 -7.22 9.81 26.25
N GLY A 249 -5.96 10.26 26.27
CA GLY A 249 -5.46 11.28 25.35
C GLY A 249 -5.53 10.81 23.90
N LEU A 250 -5.19 9.55 23.63
CA LEU A 250 -5.30 8.94 22.29
C LEU A 250 -6.75 8.79 21.84
N ASP A 251 -7.64 8.24 22.68
CA ASP A 251 -9.08 8.11 22.37
C ASP A 251 -9.70 9.48 22.07
N THR A 252 -9.44 10.49 22.92
CA THR A 252 -9.91 11.87 22.73
C THR A 252 -9.40 12.44 21.40
N ARG A 253 -8.14 12.20 21.06
CA ARG A 253 -7.56 12.67 19.79
C ARG A 253 -8.24 12.02 18.59
N ILE A 254 -8.51 10.72 18.63
CA ILE A 254 -9.18 10.00 17.54
C ILE A 254 -10.61 10.52 17.34
N ARG A 255 -11.37 10.68 18.43
CA ARG A 255 -12.76 11.17 18.37
C ARG A 255 -12.88 12.60 17.83
N ASN A 256 -11.93 13.45 18.20
CA ASN A 256 -11.89 14.86 17.81
C ASN A 256 -11.08 15.11 16.53
N PHE A 257 -10.52 14.07 15.90
CA PHE A 257 -9.78 14.22 14.66
C PHE A 257 -10.75 14.63 13.54
N ASP A 258 -10.52 15.80 12.94
CA ASP A 258 -11.41 16.35 11.92
C ASP A 258 -11.52 15.39 10.73
N VAL A 259 -12.76 15.11 10.31
CA VAL A 259 -13.04 14.32 9.11
C VAL A 259 -13.71 15.26 8.12
N PRO A 260 -13.08 15.53 6.96
CA PRO A 260 -13.65 16.41 5.94
C PRO A 260 -15.08 15.99 5.58
N PRO A 261 -16.04 16.94 5.40
CA PRO A 261 -17.44 16.59 5.12
C PRO A 261 -17.64 15.64 3.95
N SER A 262 -16.78 15.71 2.92
CA SER A 262 -16.84 14.79 1.77
C SER A 262 -16.48 13.34 2.13
N LEU A 263 -15.71 13.10 3.20
CA LEU A 263 -15.24 11.79 3.65
C LEU A 263 -16.05 11.23 4.83
N GLN A 264 -17.00 12.00 5.36
CA GLN A 264 -17.91 11.49 6.38
C GLN A 264 -18.86 10.48 5.72
N MET A 265 -19.00 9.29 6.32
CA MET A 265 -20.06 8.37 5.91
C MET A 265 -21.41 9.04 6.14
N ILE A 266 -22.24 9.03 5.10
CA ILE A 266 -23.60 9.54 5.19
C ILE A 266 -24.45 8.44 5.81
N ASP A 267 -24.78 8.56 7.09
CA ASP A 267 -25.66 7.65 7.84
C ASP A 267 -27.14 8.01 7.65
N ASN A 268 -27.54 8.22 6.40
CA ASN A 268 -28.95 8.39 6.05
C ASN A 268 -29.36 7.20 5.17
N ASP A 269 -30.63 6.79 5.23
CA ASP A 269 -31.27 5.77 4.36
C ASP A 269 -31.24 6.13 2.84
N GLY A 270 -30.40 7.08 2.43
CA GLY A 270 -30.23 7.56 1.07
C GLY A 270 -29.27 6.72 0.22
N VAL A 271 -29.10 7.15 -1.02
CA VAL A 271 -28.23 6.51 -2.01
C VAL A 271 -26.76 6.77 -1.66
N ALA A 272 -25.98 5.70 -1.53
CA ALA A 272 -24.53 5.80 -1.33
C ALA A 272 -23.86 6.58 -2.48
N PRO A 273 -22.81 7.37 -2.20
CA PRO A 273 -22.09 8.08 -3.26
C PRO A 273 -21.52 7.13 -4.33
N SER A 274 -21.28 7.65 -5.53
CA SER A 274 -20.64 6.85 -6.58
C SER A 274 -19.23 6.43 -6.18
N HIS A 275 -18.78 5.29 -6.70
CA HIS A 275 -17.38 4.88 -6.63
C HIS A 275 -16.47 5.99 -7.23
N PRO A 276 -15.31 6.30 -6.62
CA PRO A 276 -14.71 5.68 -5.42
C PRO A 276 -15.12 6.31 -4.09
N LEU A 277 -15.94 7.37 -4.08
CA LEU A 277 -16.20 8.18 -2.88
C LEU A 277 -16.83 7.37 -1.74
N ALA A 278 -17.79 6.49 -2.04
CA ALA A 278 -18.37 5.62 -1.01
C ALA A 278 -17.33 4.73 -0.33
N MET A 279 -16.36 4.20 -1.11
CA MET A 279 -15.28 3.38 -0.56
C MET A 279 -14.33 4.21 0.30
N GLN A 280 -14.05 5.45 -0.10
CA GLN A 280 -13.22 6.38 0.67
C GLN A 280 -13.89 6.76 2.00
N GLN A 281 -15.20 7.03 1.99
CA GLN A 281 -15.97 7.29 3.20
C GLN A 281 -15.98 6.09 4.14
N ALA A 282 -16.29 4.90 3.63
CA ALA A 282 -16.29 3.66 4.41
C ALA A 282 -14.92 3.37 5.02
N THR A 283 -13.85 3.47 4.23
CA THR A 283 -12.48 3.22 4.71
C THR A 283 -12.06 4.24 5.76
N THR A 284 -12.46 5.51 5.61
CA THR A 284 -12.20 6.57 6.59
C THR A 284 -12.87 6.28 7.93
N ALA A 285 -14.16 5.94 7.90
CA ALA A 285 -14.90 5.57 9.10
C ALA A 285 -14.33 4.31 9.77
N CYS A 286 -14.12 3.22 9.03
CA CYS A 286 -13.55 1.99 9.58
C CYS A 286 -12.16 2.22 10.18
N THR A 287 -11.30 3.03 9.54
CA THR A 287 -9.97 3.34 10.06
C THR A 287 -10.05 4.04 11.40
N ARG A 288 -10.99 4.98 11.56
CA ARG A 288 -11.23 5.69 12.81
C ARG A 288 -11.78 4.77 13.90
N GLU A 289 -12.81 3.98 13.58
CA GLU A 289 -13.43 3.02 14.51
C GLU A 289 -12.44 1.98 15.01
N ILE A 290 -11.57 1.44 14.14
CA ILE A 290 -10.50 0.53 14.54
C ILE A 290 -9.60 1.19 15.59
N GLY A 291 -9.27 2.46 15.41
CA GLY A 291 -8.51 3.24 16.40
C GLY A 291 -9.22 3.33 17.74
N GLU A 292 -10.51 3.70 17.74
CA GLU A 292 -11.33 3.83 18.96
C GLU A 292 -11.45 2.48 19.71
N ILE A 293 -11.81 1.41 18.98
CA ILE A 293 -11.92 0.05 19.54
C ILE A 293 -10.59 -0.44 20.11
N THR A 294 -9.48 -0.12 19.45
CA THR A 294 -8.15 -0.51 19.91
C THR A 294 -7.80 0.17 21.24
N CYS A 295 -8.11 1.46 21.39
CA CYS A 295 -7.96 2.16 22.68
C CYS A 295 -8.83 1.54 23.78
N ILE A 296 -10.08 1.16 23.48
CA ILE A 296 -10.98 0.51 24.43
C ILE A 296 -10.41 -0.84 24.89
N ASN A 297 -9.87 -1.65 23.98
CA ASN A 297 -9.27 -2.93 24.35
C ASN A 297 -8.06 -2.74 25.27
N VAL A 298 -7.22 -1.74 25.01
CA VAL A 298 -6.07 -1.42 25.89
C VAL A 298 -6.55 -0.92 27.25
N TYR A 299 -7.65 -0.17 27.29
CA TYR A 299 -8.32 0.23 28.54
C TYR A 299 -8.72 -0.98 29.38
N ASP A 300 -9.34 -1.99 28.75
CA ASP A 300 -9.80 -3.18 29.46
C ASP A 300 -8.63 -3.98 30.02
N ASP A 301 -7.54 -4.10 29.26
CA ASP A 301 -6.30 -4.76 29.71
C ASP A 301 -5.71 -4.06 30.95
N ILE A 302 -5.62 -2.71 30.93
CA ILE A 302 -5.15 -1.93 32.09
C ILE A 302 -6.05 -2.18 33.29
N ARG A 303 -7.37 -2.12 33.11
CA ARG A 303 -8.34 -2.31 34.20
C ARG A 303 -8.25 -3.69 34.83
N MET A 304 -8.07 -4.74 34.03
CA MET A 304 -7.92 -6.11 34.54
C MET A 304 -6.66 -6.30 35.39
N THR A 305 -5.57 -5.60 35.08
CA THR A 305 -4.35 -5.67 35.91
C THR A 305 -4.46 -4.98 37.28
N HIS A 306 -5.49 -4.14 37.48
CA HIS A 306 -5.72 -3.41 38.72
C HIS A 306 -6.87 -3.96 39.58
N LEU A 307 -7.53 -5.04 39.15
CA LEU A 307 -8.51 -5.74 39.99
C LEU A 307 -7.78 -6.62 41.02
N PRO A 308 -8.12 -6.57 42.32
CA PRO A 308 -7.58 -7.51 43.30
C PRO A 308 -8.06 -8.94 42.98
N ALA A 309 -7.15 -9.90 43.10
CA ALA A 309 -7.38 -11.33 42.88
C ALA A 309 -8.38 -11.93 43.88
#